data_AF-A0A7V6Z1A8-F1
#
_entry.id   AF-A0A7V6Z1A8-F1
#
_cell.length_a   1.000
_cell.length_b   1.000
_cell.length_c   1.000
_cell.angle_alpha   90.00
_cell.angle_beta   90.00
_cell.angle_gamma   90.00
#
_symmetry.space_group_name_H-M   'P 1'
#
loop_
_entity.id
_entity.type
_entity.pdbx_description
1 polymer ?
#
loop_
_entity_poly.entity_id
_entity_poly.type
_entity_poly.pdbx_seq_one_letter_code
_entity_poly.pdbx_strand_id
1 'polypeptide(L)'
;MAKTFSPLLLLPLLLCGCVSTSITNLTPLQQVRNESNLYPVEVAFRSNEQSLRWDSIRPQIVVGNDVYPMRPTPLMTNRWEGLVPVPPGVNSVRYFYKFEFLNNAFGAPKPNSAVSREYLLRIVPE
;
A
#
# COMPACT_ATOMS: atom_id res chain seq x y z
N MET A 1 3.29 3.24 -58.56
CA MET A 1 2.83 1.95 -57.99
C MET A 1 3.06 2.01 -56.48
N ALA A 2 2.05 2.43 -55.72
CA ALA A 2 2.18 2.61 -54.27
C ALA A 2 2.09 1.25 -53.58
N LYS A 3 3.18 0.80 -52.95
CA LYS A 3 3.18 -0.38 -52.08
C LYS A 3 2.54 0.01 -50.76
N THR A 4 1.39 -0.59 -50.46
CA THR A 4 0.72 -0.53 -49.17
C THR A 4 1.62 -1.13 -48.09
N PHE A 5 2.24 -0.28 -47.28
CA PHE A 5 2.97 -0.70 -46.08
C PHE A 5 1.94 -1.19 -45.05
N SER A 6 2.01 -2.48 -44.73
CA SER A 6 1.07 -3.16 -43.84
C SER A 6 1.29 -2.68 -42.38
N PRO A 7 0.27 -2.16 -41.69
CA PRO A 7 0.39 -1.57 -40.34
C PRO A 7 0.59 -2.60 -39.21
N LEU A 8 0.78 -3.89 -39.55
CA LEU A 8 0.81 -5.00 -38.60
C LEU A 8 2.04 -5.01 -37.67
N LEU A 9 3.09 -4.24 -37.98
CA LEU A 9 4.35 -4.21 -37.21
C LEU A 9 4.28 -3.34 -35.94
N LEU A 10 3.22 -2.54 -35.76
CA LEU A 10 3.01 -1.69 -34.57
C LEU A 10 2.30 -2.40 -33.41
N LEU A 11 1.76 -3.62 -33.64
CA LEU A 11 1.01 -4.37 -32.63
C LEU A 11 1.83 -4.87 -31.41
N PRO A 12 3.13 -5.25 -31.53
CA PRO A 12 3.91 -5.73 -30.39
C PRO A 12 4.24 -4.65 -29.35
N LEU A 13 4.30 -3.37 -29.75
CA LEU A 13 4.66 -2.28 -28.83
C LEU A 13 3.57 -1.98 -27.78
N LEU A 14 2.33 -2.39 -28.03
CA LEU A 14 1.19 -2.13 -27.15
C LEU A 14 1.07 -3.15 -25.99
N LEU A 15 1.90 -4.20 -25.99
CA LEU A 15 1.84 -5.28 -24.99
C LEU A 15 2.82 -5.09 -23.81
N CYS A 16 3.61 -4.02 -23.79
CA CYS A 16 4.40 -3.66 -22.61
C CYS A 16 3.48 -3.10 -21.52
N GLY A 17 2.89 -3.98 -20.71
CA GLY A 17 2.17 -3.57 -19.51
C GLY A 17 3.13 -2.86 -18.56
N CYS A 18 2.82 -1.62 -18.17
CA CYS A 18 3.58 -0.92 -17.15
C CYS A 18 3.52 -1.66 -15.82
N VAL A 19 4.65 -1.77 -15.14
CA VAL A 19 4.68 -2.20 -13.73
C VAL A 19 3.86 -1.17 -12.93
N SER A 20 2.88 -1.67 -12.19
CA SER A 20 1.96 -0.88 -11.39
C SER A 20 1.91 -1.47 -9.99
N THR A 21 2.12 -0.59 -9.02
CA THR A 21 1.99 -0.88 -7.59
C THR A 21 1.02 0.13 -7.01
N SER A 22 -0.03 -0.34 -6.36
CA SER A 22 -1.05 0.50 -5.75
C SER A 22 -1.25 0.15 -4.28
N ILE A 23 -1.40 1.21 -3.48
CA ILE A 23 -1.73 1.15 -2.07
C ILE A 23 -3.09 1.80 -1.88
N THR A 24 -4.07 1.04 -1.44
CA THR A 24 -5.44 1.49 -1.22
C THR A 24 -5.73 1.51 0.26
N ASN A 25 -5.99 2.71 0.82
CA ASN A 25 -6.50 2.82 2.17
C ASN A 25 -7.97 2.36 2.21
N LEU A 26 -8.25 1.42 3.10
CA LEU A 26 -9.58 0.85 3.30
C LEU A 26 -10.24 1.36 4.58
N THR A 27 -9.52 2.21 5.31
CA THR A 27 -9.97 2.84 6.54
C THR A 27 -10.89 4.01 6.26
N PRO A 28 -12.04 4.13 6.96
CA PRO A 28 -12.77 5.39 7.05
C PRO A 28 -11.87 6.50 7.60
N LEU A 29 -11.86 7.67 6.95
CA LEU A 29 -11.06 8.82 7.41
C LEU A 29 -11.67 9.53 8.62
N GLN A 30 -12.82 9.07 9.11
CA GLN A 30 -13.45 9.51 10.33
C GLN A 30 -13.80 8.28 11.16
N GLN A 31 -13.43 8.28 12.43
CA GLN A 31 -13.78 7.23 13.38
C GLN A 31 -14.28 7.86 14.68
N VAL A 32 -15.21 7.18 15.31
CA VAL A 32 -15.79 7.59 16.58
C VAL A 32 -14.77 7.38 17.70
N ARG A 33 -14.69 8.32 18.64
CA ARG A 33 -13.79 8.24 19.79
C ARG A 33 -14.10 7.00 20.61
N ASN A 34 -13.07 6.22 20.91
CA ASN A 34 -13.17 5.05 21.78
C ASN A 34 -12.32 5.21 23.05
N GLU A 35 -12.57 4.35 24.04
CA GLU A 35 -11.87 4.39 25.34
C GLU A 35 -10.40 3.95 25.24
N SER A 36 -10.07 3.07 24.28
CA SER A 36 -8.73 2.52 24.13
C SER A 36 -7.73 3.49 23.50
N ASN A 37 -8.22 4.56 22.84
CA ASN A 37 -7.41 5.50 22.07
C ASN A 37 -6.60 4.83 20.94
N LEU A 38 -7.01 3.62 20.53
CA LEU A 38 -6.41 2.83 19.45
C LEU A 38 -7.43 2.68 18.33
N TYR A 39 -7.06 3.14 17.15
CA TYR A 39 -7.98 3.24 16.02
C TYR A 39 -7.57 2.23 14.94
N PRO A 40 -8.46 1.30 14.55
CA PRO A 40 -8.18 0.33 13.51
C PRO A 40 -7.96 1.03 12.17
N VAL A 41 -6.90 0.64 11.48
CA VAL A 41 -6.63 1.05 10.11
C VAL A 41 -6.35 -0.17 9.24
N GLU A 42 -6.86 -0.14 8.02
CA GLU A 42 -6.75 -1.20 7.03
C GLU A 42 -6.23 -0.67 5.70
N VAL A 43 -5.44 -1.51 5.03
CA VAL A 43 -4.83 -1.20 3.74
C VAL A 43 -4.79 -2.43 2.85
N ALA A 44 -4.97 -2.23 1.55
CA ALA A 44 -4.65 -3.21 0.52
C ALA A 44 -3.42 -2.77 -0.29
N PHE A 45 -2.54 -3.73 -0.57
CA PHE A 45 -1.43 -3.60 -1.50
C PHE A 45 -1.75 -4.42 -2.75
N ARG A 46 -1.53 -3.88 -3.94
CA ARG A 46 -1.62 -4.64 -5.19
C ARG A 46 -0.42 -4.30 -6.06
N SER A 47 0.18 -5.30 -6.67
CA SER A 47 1.24 -5.10 -7.64
C SER A 47 1.15 -6.16 -8.73
N ASN A 48 1.44 -5.77 -9.97
CA ASN A 48 1.68 -6.71 -11.09
C ASN A 48 3.19 -6.94 -11.31
N GLU A 49 4.05 -6.48 -10.39
CA GLU A 49 5.49 -6.67 -10.51
C GLU A 49 5.84 -8.16 -10.33
N GLN A 50 6.28 -8.80 -11.42
CA GLN A 50 6.65 -10.22 -11.40
C GLN A 50 7.87 -10.52 -10.49
N SER A 51 8.71 -9.53 -10.26
CA SER A 51 9.90 -9.69 -9.42
C SER A 51 9.58 -9.67 -7.91
N LEU A 52 8.42 -9.14 -7.51
CA LEU A 52 8.03 -8.99 -6.11
C LEU A 52 7.93 -10.34 -5.39
N ARG A 53 8.56 -10.43 -4.21
CA ARG A 53 8.39 -11.55 -3.28
C ARG A 53 7.30 -11.23 -2.26
N TRP A 54 6.10 -11.76 -2.50
CA TRP A 54 4.92 -11.50 -1.66
C TRP A 54 5.09 -11.88 -0.19
N ASP A 55 5.82 -12.95 0.09
CA ASP A 55 6.12 -13.44 1.44
C ASP A 55 7.07 -12.52 2.22
N SER A 56 7.81 -11.65 1.52
CA SER A 56 8.75 -10.71 2.14
C SER A 56 8.13 -9.38 2.56
N ILE A 57 6.84 -9.16 2.24
CA ILE A 57 6.17 -7.89 2.48
C ILE A 57 6.07 -7.63 3.99
N ARG A 58 6.59 -6.48 4.41
CA ARG A 58 6.49 -5.93 5.77
C ARG A 58 5.69 -4.62 5.71
N PRO A 59 4.39 -4.66 6.04
CA PRO A 59 3.54 -3.48 6.08
C PRO A 59 3.68 -2.75 7.41
N GLN A 60 3.74 -1.43 7.32
CA GLN A 60 3.96 -0.52 8.43
C GLN A 60 3.02 0.68 8.32
N ILE A 61 2.56 1.15 9.47
CA ILE A 61 1.89 2.45 9.61
C ILE A 61 2.91 3.42 10.20
N VAL A 62 3.11 4.55 9.55
CA VAL A 62 4.02 5.59 10.03
C VAL A 62 3.21 6.78 10.50
N VAL A 63 3.43 7.19 11.75
CA VAL A 63 2.78 8.33 12.40
C VAL A 63 3.87 9.24 12.96
N GLY A 64 4.15 10.36 12.29
CA GLY A 64 5.31 11.19 12.63
C GLY A 64 6.61 10.40 12.50
N ASN A 65 7.29 10.17 13.63
CA ASN A 65 8.52 9.37 13.71
C ASN A 65 8.29 7.92 14.16
N ASP A 66 7.07 7.58 14.57
CA ASP A 66 6.75 6.25 15.09
C ASP A 66 6.30 5.31 13.98
N VAL A 67 6.66 4.04 14.12
CA VAL A 67 6.34 2.99 13.15
C VAL A 67 5.62 1.85 13.85
N TYR A 68 4.42 1.53 13.38
CA TYR A 68 3.58 0.48 13.92
C TYR A 68 3.47 -0.68 12.91
N PRO A 69 3.76 -1.92 13.32
CA PRO A 69 3.63 -3.07 12.43
C PRO A 69 2.15 -3.38 12.15
N MET A 70 1.86 -3.88 10.96
CA MET A 70 0.53 -4.37 10.60
C MET A 70 0.53 -5.90 10.55
N ARG A 71 -0.64 -6.50 10.80
CA ARG A 71 -0.86 -7.94 10.68
C ARG A 71 -1.70 -8.26 9.44
N PRO A 72 -1.51 -9.42 8.80
CA PRO A 72 -2.35 -9.82 7.67
C PRO A 72 -3.80 -10.01 8.12
N THR A 73 -4.74 -9.53 7.32
CA THR A 73 -6.16 -9.80 7.55
C THR A 73 -6.45 -11.27 7.22
N PRO A 74 -7.16 -12.04 8.08
CA PRO A 74 -7.46 -13.44 7.84
C PRO A 74 -8.10 -13.68 6.47
N LEU A 75 -7.68 -14.76 5.79
CA LEU A 75 -8.17 -15.18 4.47
C LEU A 75 -7.89 -14.21 3.31
N MET A 76 -7.09 -13.16 3.53
CA MET A 76 -6.68 -12.21 2.50
C MET A 76 -5.19 -12.35 2.19
N THR A 77 -4.81 -12.20 0.92
CA THR A 77 -3.40 -12.30 0.47
C THR A 77 -2.72 -10.94 0.33
N ASN A 78 -3.49 -9.86 0.37
CA ASN A 78 -3.04 -8.55 -0.04
C ASN A 78 -3.61 -7.42 0.84
N ARG A 79 -4.10 -7.76 2.03
CA ARG A 79 -4.71 -6.84 3.00
C ARG A 79 -4.08 -7.01 4.38
N TRP A 80 -3.84 -5.89 5.03
CA TRP A 80 -3.32 -5.82 6.39
C TRP A 80 -4.12 -4.83 7.22
N GLU A 81 -4.12 -5.08 8.52
CA GLU A 81 -4.76 -4.28 9.55
C GLU A 81 -3.77 -3.92 10.66
N GLY A 82 -3.97 -2.78 11.29
CA GLY A 82 -3.17 -2.34 12.42
C GLY A 82 -3.91 -1.32 13.25
N LEU A 83 -3.25 -0.82 14.30
CA LEU A 83 -3.81 0.15 15.24
C LEU A 83 -2.96 1.41 15.22
N VAL A 84 -3.64 2.56 15.13
CA VAL A 84 -3.02 3.87 15.27
C VAL A 84 -3.38 4.45 16.64
N PRO A 85 -2.40 4.75 17.50
CA PRO A 85 -2.67 5.47 18.73
C PRO A 85 -2.99 6.94 18.44
N VAL A 86 -4.06 7.45 19.04
CA VAL A 86 -4.39 8.87 19.03
C VAL A 86 -4.54 9.32 20.48
N PRO A 87 -3.66 10.19 21.00
CA PRO A 87 -3.71 10.59 22.39
C PRO A 87 -5.07 11.19 22.80
N PRO A 88 -5.47 11.06 24.08
CA PRO A 88 -6.66 11.73 24.60
C PRO A 88 -6.64 13.23 24.30
N GLY A 89 -7.80 13.78 23.89
CA GLY A 89 -7.93 15.20 23.52
C GLY A 89 -7.44 15.56 22.12
N VAL A 90 -6.73 14.67 21.42
CA VAL A 90 -6.35 14.87 20.01
C VAL A 90 -7.46 14.36 19.09
N ASN A 91 -7.93 15.20 18.19
CA ASN A 91 -9.06 14.89 17.29
C ASN A 91 -8.64 14.50 15.87
N SER A 92 -7.34 14.44 15.60
CA SER A 92 -6.85 13.98 14.30
C SER A 92 -5.41 13.53 14.34
N VAL A 93 -5.07 12.55 13.50
CA VAL A 93 -3.71 12.05 13.33
C VAL A 93 -3.38 11.91 11.85
N ARG A 94 -2.16 12.30 11.48
CA ARG A 94 -1.62 12.09 10.14
C ARG A 94 -0.81 10.81 10.11
N TYR A 95 -1.02 10.01 9.07
CA TYR A 95 -0.31 8.75 8.91
C TYR A 95 -0.18 8.37 7.45
N PHE A 96 0.78 7.51 7.13
CA PHE A 96 0.87 6.86 5.84
C PHE A 96 1.28 5.40 6.00
N TYR A 97 1.06 4.60 4.96
CA TYR A 97 1.50 3.22 4.91
C TYR A 97 2.83 3.12 4.18
N LYS A 98 3.73 2.30 4.71
CA LYS A 98 4.97 1.90 4.06
C LYS A 98 4.99 0.38 3.94
N PHE A 99 5.35 -0.10 2.75
CA PHE A 99 5.56 -1.51 2.48
C PHE A 99 7.03 -1.69 2.12
N GLU A 100 7.73 -2.48 2.93
CA GLU A 100 9.07 -2.96 2.56
C GLU A 100 8.95 -4.38 2.02
N PHE A 101 9.70 -4.70 0.96
CA PHE A 101 9.67 -6.00 0.34
C PHE A 101 10.98 -6.28 -0.41
N LEU A 102 11.14 -7.51 -0.88
CA LEU A 102 12.25 -7.95 -1.69
C LEU A 102 11.79 -8.20 -3.12
N ASN A 103 12.64 -7.82 -4.07
CA ASN A 103 12.48 -8.12 -5.49
C ASN A 103 13.52 -9.17 -5.90
N ASN A 104 13.08 -10.15 -6.68
CA ASN A 104 13.94 -11.07 -7.39
C ASN A 104 14.86 -10.28 -8.32
N ALA A 105 16.15 -10.56 -8.24
CA ALA A 105 17.18 -9.95 -9.07
C ALA A 105 18.20 -11.03 -9.47
N PHE A 106 19.07 -10.71 -10.42
CA PHE A 106 20.23 -11.57 -10.68
C PHE A 106 21.10 -11.65 -9.43
N GLY A 107 21.27 -12.86 -8.90
CA GLY A 107 21.94 -13.10 -7.62
C GLY A 107 20.99 -12.98 -6.43
N ALA A 108 21.41 -12.27 -5.39
CA ALA A 108 20.63 -12.10 -4.18
C ALA A 108 19.41 -11.17 -4.41
N PRO A 109 18.28 -11.40 -3.70
CA PRO A 109 17.12 -10.51 -3.75
C PRO A 109 17.48 -9.11 -3.27
N LYS A 110 16.88 -8.08 -3.88
CA LYS A 110 17.14 -6.68 -3.52
C LYS A 110 15.98 -6.06 -2.74
N PRO A 111 16.25 -5.25 -1.71
CA PRO A 111 15.21 -4.52 -1.00
C PRO A 111 14.59 -3.46 -1.89
N ASN A 112 13.28 -3.30 -1.75
CA ASN A 112 12.49 -2.26 -2.41
C ASN A 112 11.35 -1.84 -1.46
N SER A 113 10.69 -0.72 -1.76
CA SER A 113 9.59 -0.23 -0.94
C SER A 113 8.55 0.55 -1.74
N ALA A 114 7.34 0.61 -1.20
CA ALA A 114 6.28 1.47 -1.69
C ALA A 114 5.67 2.25 -0.52
N VAL A 115 5.30 3.50 -0.78
CA VAL A 115 4.76 4.42 0.22
C VAL A 115 3.44 4.99 -0.30
N SER A 116 2.42 5.04 0.56
CA SER A 116 1.15 5.67 0.21
C SER A 116 1.25 7.18 0.27
N ARG A 117 0.21 7.88 -0.22
CA ARG A 117 -0.02 9.26 0.22
C ARG A 117 -0.26 9.32 1.73
N GLU A 118 -0.10 10.50 2.31
CA GLU A 118 -0.53 10.77 3.68
C GLU A 118 -2.06 10.80 3.78
N TYR A 119 -2.59 10.28 4.87
CA TYR A 119 -3.99 10.32 5.25
C TYR A 119 -4.16 11.08 6.57
N LEU A 120 -5.29 11.77 6.71
CA LEU A 120 -5.71 12.40 7.96
C LEU A 120 -6.90 11.61 8.52
N LEU A 121 -6.67 10.87 9.60
CA LEU A 121 -7.75 10.24 10.37
C LEU A 121 -8.30 11.26 11.35
N ARG A 122 -9.61 11.50 11.32
CA ARG A 122 -10.32 12.39 12.26
C ARG A 122 -11.07 11.55 13.29
N ILE A 123 -10.94 11.95 14.55
CA ILE A 123 -11.66 11.36 15.66
C ILE A 123 -12.84 12.27 15.99
N VAL A 124 -14.06 11.75 15.82
CA VAL A 124 -15.30 12.47 16.09
C VAL A 124 -15.90 12.01 17.42
N PRO A 125 -16.65 12.87 18.13
CA PRO A 125 -17.48 12.43 19.26
C PRO A 125 -18.49 11.36 18.83
N GLU A 126 -18.96 10.56 19.80
CA GLU A 126 -20.13 9.68 19.58
C GLU A 126 -21.40 10.47 19.28
#